data_AF-A0A7J7KZ09-F1
#
_entry.id   AF-A0A7J7KZ09-F1
#
_cell.length_a   1.000
_cell.length_b   1.000
_cell.length_c   1.000
_cell.angle_alpha   90.00
_cell.angle_beta   90.00
_cell.angle_gamma   90.00
#
_symmetry.space_group_name_H-M   'P 1'
#
loop_
_entity.id
_entity.type
_entity.pdbx_description
1 polymer ?
#
loop_
_entity_poly.entity_id
_entity_poly.type
_entity_poly.pdbx_seq_one_letter_code
_entity_poly.pdbx_strand_id
1 'polypeptide(L)'
;MGVVTGVGHDPDVFYENLLEGASDISENEAFDCSLFPTRIAGEIKSFSTDGWVALKFSRRMDKFMLYMLTAGKKVLADAVFGVTKKGHSVCCNVHGFQPYFYINCPPGMDPDDISKFHQTLEVTVSISMKFYDDKAEDKFDPVVSASNHRLEDCLMVKIFGGTV
;
A
#
# COMPACT_ATOMS: atom_id res chain seq x y z
N MET A 1 -14.44 3.46 8.05
CA MET A 1 -13.02 3.75 7.73
C MET A 1 -12.20 2.50 7.99
N GLY A 2 -11.14 2.25 7.22
CA GLY A 2 -10.23 1.13 7.43
C GLY A 2 -8.80 1.62 7.37
N VAL A 3 -8.03 1.32 8.41
CA VAL A 3 -6.69 1.84 8.64
C VAL A 3 -5.72 0.72 8.96
N VAL A 4 -4.48 0.88 8.50
CA VAL A 4 -3.35 0.02 8.86
C VAL A 4 -2.14 0.95 9.01
N THR A 5 -1.75 1.25 10.25
CA THR A 5 -0.69 2.23 10.58
C THR A 5 0.10 1.78 11.81
N GLY A 6 1.32 2.29 12.03
CA GLY A 6 2.09 1.94 13.24
C GLY A 6 1.55 2.59 14.52
N VAL A 7 0.71 3.62 14.42
CA VAL A 7 -0.02 4.21 15.54
C VAL A 7 -1.42 3.61 15.74
N GLY A 8 -1.80 2.57 15.00
CA GLY A 8 -3.10 1.89 15.19
C GLY A 8 -3.69 1.28 13.92
N HIS A 9 -4.37 0.15 14.10
CA HIS A 9 -5.04 -0.60 13.03
C HIS A 9 -6.56 -0.53 13.09
N ASP A 10 -7.11 0.08 14.14
CA ASP A 10 -8.54 0.29 14.31
C ASP A 10 -8.82 1.80 14.25
N PRO A 11 -9.90 2.25 13.57
CA PRO A 11 -10.20 3.66 13.38
C PRO A 11 -10.19 4.50 14.66
N ASP A 12 -10.83 3.98 15.72
CA ASP A 12 -10.95 4.68 17.00
C ASP A 12 -9.59 4.80 17.69
N VAL A 13 -8.85 3.70 17.78
CA VAL A 13 -7.50 3.68 18.36
C VAL A 13 -6.55 4.60 17.61
N PHE A 14 -6.59 4.56 16.27
CA PHE A 14 -5.82 5.43 15.41
C PHE A 14 -6.15 6.91 15.69
N TYR A 15 -7.44 7.26 15.77
CA TYR A 15 -7.87 8.62 16.00
C TYR A 15 -7.49 9.15 17.38
N GLU A 16 -7.70 8.37 18.44
CA GLU A 16 -7.30 8.74 19.80
C GLU A 16 -5.78 8.93 19.90
N ASN A 17 -5.00 8.02 19.33
CA ASN A 17 -3.54 8.14 19.29
C ASN A 17 -3.08 9.40 18.54
N LEU A 18 -3.79 9.82 17.48
CA LEU A 18 -3.51 11.09 16.81
C LEU A 18 -3.83 12.30 17.70
N LEU A 19 -4.94 12.28 18.44
CA LEU A 19 -5.31 13.34 19.38
C LEU A 19 -4.32 13.47 20.54
N GLU A 20 -3.78 12.35 20.99
CA GLU A 20 -2.74 12.28 22.02
C GLU A 20 -1.34 12.66 21.50
N GLY A 21 -1.18 12.84 20.18
CA GLY A 21 0.10 13.15 19.56
C GLY A 21 1.07 11.98 19.55
N ALA A 22 0.57 10.75 19.54
CA ALA A 22 1.38 9.54 19.47
C ALA A 22 2.19 9.50 18.16
N SER A 23 3.47 9.15 18.26
CA SER A 23 4.38 9.03 17.13
C SER A 23 4.92 7.61 17.03
N ASP A 24 4.89 7.06 15.83
CA ASP A 24 5.45 5.76 15.45
C ASP A 24 6.94 5.88 15.05
N ILE A 25 7.46 7.11 14.86
CA ILE A 25 8.84 7.29 14.43
C ILE A 25 9.83 6.72 15.46
N SER A 26 10.50 5.64 15.10
CA SER A 26 11.54 4.97 15.89
C SER A 26 12.74 4.62 15.04
N GLU A 27 13.77 4.02 15.65
CA GLU A 27 14.85 3.38 14.89
C GLU A 27 14.27 2.31 13.96
N ASN A 28 14.84 2.21 12.75
CA ASN A 28 14.43 1.24 11.74
C ASN A 28 14.95 -0.15 12.11
N GLU A 29 14.02 -1.08 12.31
CA GLU A 29 14.27 -2.48 12.66
C GLU A 29 13.96 -3.41 11.47
N ALA A 30 13.33 -2.90 10.40
CA ALA A 30 12.98 -3.67 9.22
C ALA A 30 14.21 -4.15 8.42
N PHE A 31 15.32 -3.40 8.45
CA PHE A 31 16.59 -3.79 7.83
C PHE A 31 17.79 -3.06 8.45
N ASP A 32 19.01 -3.61 8.26
CA ASP A 32 20.24 -2.98 8.75
C ASP A 32 20.48 -1.63 8.07
N CYS A 33 20.34 -0.56 8.85
CA CYS A 33 20.53 0.81 8.41
C CYS A 33 21.93 1.38 8.71
N SER A 34 22.90 0.55 9.11
CA SER A 34 24.24 1.01 9.54
C SER A 34 24.98 1.86 8.49
N LEU A 35 24.77 1.57 7.21
CA LEU A 35 25.37 2.28 6.08
C LEU A 35 24.62 3.55 5.66
N PHE A 36 23.47 3.86 6.27
CA PHE A 36 22.62 4.97 5.88
C PHE A 36 22.69 6.13 6.89
N PRO A 37 22.63 7.38 6.42
CA PRO A 37 22.59 8.56 7.29
C PRO A 37 21.26 8.65 8.06
N THR A 38 20.16 8.25 7.44
CA THR A 38 18.83 8.21 8.07
C THR A 38 18.55 6.80 8.61
N ARG A 39 18.24 6.72 9.90
CA ARG A 39 18.02 5.45 10.61
C ARG A 39 16.69 5.38 11.35
N ILE A 40 15.85 6.38 11.16
CA ILE A 40 14.53 6.45 11.77
C ILE A 40 13.45 6.23 10.71
N ALA A 41 12.39 5.53 11.07
CA ALA A 41 11.24 5.26 10.22
C ALA A 41 9.96 5.11 11.07
N GLY A 42 8.80 5.35 10.45
CA GLY A 42 7.50 4.96 11.03
C GLY A 42 7.12 3.58 10.53
N GLU A 43 7.42 2.56 11.34
CA GLU A 43 7.22 1.17 10.97
C GLU A 43 5.93 0.60 11.54
N ILE A 44 5.20 -0.14 10.72
CA ILE A 44 4.15 -1.01 11.24
C ILE A 44 4.80 -2.24 11.87
N LYS A 45 5.10 -2.16 13.18
CA LYS A 45 5.78 -3.22 13.94
C LYS A 45 4.92 -4.48 14.11
N SER A 46 3.63 -4.31 14.38
CA SER A 46 2.69 -5.42 14.54
C SER A 46 1.66 -5.41 13.42
N PHE A 47 1.77 -6.32 12.46
CA PHE A 47 0.81 -6.48 11.37
C PHE A 47 0.34 -7.94 11.28
N SER A 48 -0.98 -8.15 11.23
CA SER A 48 -1.58 -9.43 10.91
C SER A 48 -2.60 -9.28 9.79
N THR A 49 -2.59 -10.25 8.88
CA THR A 49 -3.59 -10.40 7.82
C THR A 49 -4.75 -11.31 8.21
N ASP A 50 -4.72 -11.87 9.42
CA ASP A 50 -5.67 -12.90 9.85
C ASP A 50 -7.10 -12.39 9.79
N GLY A 51 -7.99 -13.19 9.21
CA GLY A 51 -9.39 -12.82 8.97
C GLY A 51 -9.61 -11.86 7.79
N TRP A 52 -8.57 -11.22 7.25
CA TRP A 52 -8.69 -10.25 6.15
C TRP A 52 -8.18 -10.79 4.81
N VAL A 53 -7.05 -11.49 4.80
CA VAL A 53 -6.43 -12.03 3.57
C VAL A 53 -6.31 -13.54 3.69
N ALA A 54 -6.63 -14.27 2.60
CA ALA A 54 -6.47 -15.71 2.59
C ALA A 54 -4.99 -16.10 2.75
N LEU A 55 -4.73 -17.17 3.53
CA LEU A 55 -3.37 -17.62 3.89
C LEU A 55 -2.45 -17.88 2.67
N LYS A 56 -3.04 -18.24 1.53
CA LYS A 56 -2.30 -18.43 0.26
C LYS A 56 -1.66 -17.12 -0.22
N PHE A 57 -2.35 -15.99 -0.07
CA PHE A 57 -1.90 -14.68 -0.51
C PHE A 57 -1.03 -13.99 0.55
N SER A 58 -1.31 -14.18 1.84
CA SER A 58 -0.51 -13.60 2.92
C SER A 58 0.96 -14.02 2.91
N ARG A 59 1.27 -15.19 2.33
CA ARG A 59 2.64 -15.71 2.21
C ARG A 59 3.36 -15.31 0.92
N ARG A 60 2.64 -14.81 -0.09
CA ARG A 60 3.18 -14.56 -1.44
C ARG A 60 3.25 -13.09 -1.81
N MET A 61 2.47 -12.25 -1.13
CA MET A 61 2.42 -10.82 -1.38
C MET A 61 3.36 -10.06 -0.44
N ASP A 62 3.99 -9.03 -0.97
CA ASP A 62 4.73 -8.05 -0.17
C ASP A 62 3.85 -7.37 0.87
N LYS A 63 4.48 -6.96 1.99
CA LYS A 63 3.79 -6.31 3.12
C LYS A 63 2.92 -5.11 2.68
N PHE A 64 3.40 -4.30 1.74
CA PHE A 64 2.63 -3.13 1.27
C PHE A 64 1.30 -3.54 0.62
N MET A 65 1.28 -4.59 -0.22
CA MET A 65 0.04 -5.12 -0.80
C MET A 65 -0.90 -5.65 0.28
N LEU A 66 -0.35 -6.31 1.29
CA LEU A 66 -1.14 -6.82 2.41
C LEU A 66 -1.74 -5.68 3.25
N TYR A 67 -1.01 -4.60 3.49
CA TYR A 67 -1.54 -3.41 4.17
C TYR A 67 -2.72 -2.83 3.39
N MET A 68 -2.58 -2.67 2.07
CA MET A 68 -3.63 -2.13 1.22
C MET A 68 -4.88 -3.02 1.22
N LEU A 69 -4.72 -4.33 1.02
CA LEU A 69 -5.84 -5.27 1.01
C LEU A 69 -6.56 -5.32 2.37
N THR A 70 -5.80 -5.28 3.46
CA THR A 70 -6.35 -5.32 4.81
C THR A 70 -7.10 -4.03 5.12
N ALA A 71 -6.51 -2.87 4.88
CA ALA A 71 -7.16 -1.56 5.07
C ALA A 71 -8.42 -1.43 4.20
N GLY A 72 -8.34 -1.82 2.92
CA GLY A 72 -9.47 -1.81 2.00
C GLY A 72 -10.61 -2.69 2.49
N LYS A 73 -10.34 -3.94 2.88
CA LYS A 73 -11.39 -4.83 3.43
C LYS A 73 -11.96 -4.35 4.75
N LYS A 74 -11.15 -3.73 5.62
CA LYS A 74 -11.64 -3.06 6.83
C LYS A 74 -12.61 -1.93 6.50
N VAL A 75 -12.30 -1.10 5.49
CA VAL A 75 -13.24 -0.07 5.00
C VAL A 75 -14.55 -0.72 4.58
N LEU A 76 -14.53 -1.80 3.79
CA LEU A 76 -15.74 -2.45 3.30
C LEU A 76 -16.55 -3.13 4.42
N ALA A 77 -15.89 -3.62 5.48
CA ALA A 77 -16.58 -4.20 6.62
C ALA A 77 -17.23 -3.13 7.51
N ASP A 78 -16.54 -2.02 7.73
CA ASP A 78 -17.00 -0.90 8.57
C ASP A 78 -18.01 0.01 7.84
N ALA A 79 -17.80 0.23 6.54
CA ALA A 79 -18.82 0.77 5.66
C ALA A 79 -19.84 -0.34 5.42
N VAL A 80 -20.77 -0.51 6.37
CA VAL A 80 -21.91 -1.43 6.27
C VAL A 80 -22.42 -1.44 4.83
N PHE A 81 -22.07 -2.47 4.05
CA PHE A 81 -22.71 -2.71 2.76
C PHE A 81 -24.14 -3.13 3.07
N GLY A 82 -25.00 -2.13 3.30
CA GLY A 82 -26.43 -2.30 3.29
C GLY A 82 -26.85 -2.50 1.86
N VAL A 83 -27.05 -3.76 1.46
CA VAL A 83 -27.95 -4.04 0.33
C VAL A 83 -29.29 -3.44 0.75
N THR A 84 -29.77 -2.45 0.00
CA THR A 84 -31.12 -1.91 0.26
C THR A 84 -32.13 -3.06 0.22
N LYS A 85 -33.29 -2.95 0.89
CA LYS A 85 -34.35 -3.99 0.83
C LYS A 85 -34.79 -4.39 -0.59
N LYS A 86 -34.39 -3.62 -1.62
CA LYS A 86 -34.63 -3.87 -3.05
C LYS A 86 -33.46 -4.54 -3.79
N GLY A 87 -32.36 -4.88 -3.13
CA GLY A 87 -31.24 -5.57 -3.77
C GLY A 87 -30.15 -4.67 -4.37
N HIS A 88 -30.18 -3.36 -4.15
CA HIS A 88 -29.13 -2.47 -4.68
C HIS A 88 -27.93 -2.39 -3.74
N SER A 89 -26.76 -2.74 -4.25
CA SER A 89 -25.47 -2.50 -3.59
C SER A 89 -25.09 -1.03 -3.72
N VAL A 90 -24.78 -0.38 -2.60
CA VAL A 90 -24.24 0.99 -2.61
C VAL A 90 -22.72 0.89 -2.66
N CYS A 91 -22.12 1.19 -3.81
CA CYS A 91 -20.68 1.29 -3.92
C CYS A 91 -20.23 2.61 -3.26
N CYS A 92 -19.46 2.53 -2.18
CA CYS A 92 -18.78 3.72 -1.66
C CYS A 92 -17.68 4.11 -2.64
N ASN A 93 -17.79 5.29 -3.23
CA ASN A 93 -16.73 5.85 -4.06
C ASN A 93 -15.59 6.32 -3.15
N VAL A 94 -14.55 5.48 -3.00
CA VAL A 94 -13.35 5.83 -2.22
C VAL A 94 -12.52 6.82 -3.04
N HIS A 95 -12.66 8.11 -2.74
CA HIS A 95 -11.81 9.14 -3.33
C HIS A 95 -10.46 9.22 -2.60
N GLY A 96 -9.36 9.26 -3.34
CA GLY A 96 -8.05 9.71 -2.82
C GLY A 96 -7.08 8.64 -2.32
N PHE A 97 -7.34 7.35 -2.53
CA PHE A 97 -6.36 6.30 -2.18
C PHE A 97 -5.30 6.17 -3.29
N GLN A 98 -4.13 6.79 -3.09
CA GLN A 98 -2.95 6.63 -3.96
C GLN A 98 -1.82 5.99 -3.14
N PRO A 99 -1.64 4.67 -3.19
CA PRO A 99 -0.50 4.05 -2.55
C PRO A 99 0.79 4.49 -3.25
N TYR A 100 1.72 5.03 -2.46
CA TYR A 100 3.07 5.34 -2.91
C TYR A 100 4.09 4.71 -1.97
N PHE A 101 5.22 4.32 -2.52
CA PHE A 101 6.39 3.91 -1.75
C PHE A 101 7.63 4.60 -2.32
N TYR A 102 8.60 4.84 -1.45
CA TYR A 102 9.89 5.37 -1.86
C TYR A 102 10.86 4.21 -2.02
N ILE A 103 11.60 4.21 -3.13
CA ILE A 103 12.77 3.34 -3.31
C ILE A 103 14.01 4.21 -3.41
N ASN A 104 15.16 3.70 -2.99
CA ASN A 104 16.42 4.34 -3.29
C ASN A 104 16.62 4.41 -4.81
N CYS A 105 17.08 5.55 -5.30
CA CYS A 105 17.52 5.69 -6.67
C CYS A 105 18.73 4.75 -6.89
N PRO A 106 18.65 3.77 -7.81
CA PRO A 106 19.77 2.89 -8.09
C PRO A 106 21.02 3.69 -8.47
N PRO A 107 22.23 3.26 -8.04
CA PRO A 107 23.46 3.96 -8.38
C PRO A 107 23.62 4.11 -9.90
N GLY A 108 23.81 5.35 -10.37
CA GLY A 108 23.97 5.66 -11.80
C GLY A 108 22.66 5.84 -12.57
N MET A 109 21.50 5.84 -11.92
CA MET A 109 20.22 6.20 -12.54
C MET A 109 20.11 7.72 -12.70
N ASP A 110 19.97 8.18 -13.94
CA ASP A 110 19.77 9.59 -14.31
C ASP A 110 18.26 9.91 -14.45
N PRO A 111 17.83 11.18 -14.32
CA PRO A 111 16.45 11.57 -14.64
C PRO A 111 15.91 11.04 -15.99
N ASP A 112 16.75 10.89 -17.01
CA ASP A 112 16.34 10.34 -18.31
C ASP A 112 15.97 8.83 -18.22
N ASP A 113 16.49 8.10 -17.24
CA ASP A 113 16.22 6.68 -17.03
C ASP A 113 14.86 6.42 -16.36
N ILE A 114 14.24 7.44 -15.75
CA ILE A 114 12.98 7.30 -15.01
C ILE A 114 11.86 6.75 -15.89
N SER A 115 11.80 7.22 -17.15
CA SER A 115 10.78 6.76 -18.11
C SER A 115 10.94 5.27 -18.44
N LYS A 116 12.19 4.81 -18.56
CA LYS A 116 12.51 3.40 -18.84
C LYS A 116 12.25 2.52 -17.62
N PHE A 117 12.58 3.02 -16.44
CA PHE A 117 12.27 2.38 -15.17
C PHE A 117 10.76 2.22 -14.99
N HIS A 118 9.99 3.28 -15.22
CA HIS A 118 8.52 3.27 -15.19
C HIS A 118 7.94 2.19 -16.10
N GLN A 119 8.32 2.16 -17.39
CA GLN A 119 7.82 1.15 -18.33
C GLN A 119 8.17 -0.28 -17.90
N THR A 120 9.40 -0.50 -17.42
CA THR A 120 9.85 -1.82 -16.96
C THR A 120 9.06 -2.28 -15.74
N LEU A 121 8.84 -1.36 -14.80
CA LEU A 121 8.09 -1.61 -13.57
C LEU A 121 6.62 -1.91 -13.87
N GLU A 122 5.99 -1.13 -14.74
CA GLU A 122 4.60 -1.31 -15.18
C GLU A 122 4.38 -2.69 -15.85
N VAL A 123 5.29 -3.09 -16.75
CA VAL A 123 5.26 -4.42 -17.39
C VAL A 123 5.44 -5.53 -16.36
N THR A 124 6.40 -5.39 -15.45
CA THR A 124 6.72 -6.42 -14.44
C THR A 124 5.57 -6.60 -13.46
N VAL A 125 4.99 -5.51 -12.96
CA VAL A 125 3.82 -5.54 -12.06
C VAL A 125 2.62 -6.14 -12.78
N SER A 126 2.37 -5.77 -14.03
CA SER A 126 1.29 -6.34 -14.84
C SER A 126 1.45 -7.85 -15.06
N ILE A 127 2.66 -8.33 -15.34
CA ILE A 127 2.94 -9.77 -15.48
C ILE A 127 2.71 -10.50 -14.15
N SER A 128 3.27 -9.98 -13.05
CA SER A 128 3.06 -10.56 -11.72
C SER A 128 1.58 -10.63 -11.38
N MET A 129 0.78 -9.59 -11.66
CA MET A 129 -0.67 -9.56 -11.45
C MET A 129 -1.42 -10.58 -12.33
N LYS A 130 -1.05 -10.76 -13.60
CA LYS A 130 -1.70 -11.76 -14.49
C LYS A 130 -1.59 -13.19 -13.96
N PHE A 131 -0.49 -13.53 -13.26
CA PHE A 131 -0.39 -14.82 -12.56
C PHE A 131 -1.36 -14.96 -11.37
N TYR A 132 -1.87 -13.85 -10.84
CA TYR A 132 -2.87 -13.83 -9.76
C TYR A 132 -4.31 -13.88 -10.29
N ASP A 133 -4.56 -13.40 -11.51
CA ASP A 133 -5.90 -13.21 -12.11
C ASP A 133 -6.57 -14.51 -12.57
N ASP A 134 -5.82 -15.62 -12.70
CA ASP A 134 -6.37 -16.94 -13.09
C ASP A 134 -7.40 -17.52 -12.08
N LYS A 135 -7.70 -16.84 -10.96
CA LYS A 135 -8.67 -17.29 -9.95
C LYS A 135 -9.56 -16.21 -9.33
N ALA A 136 -9.55 -14.96 -9.81
CA ALA A 136 -10.37 -13.88 -9.25
C ALA A 136 -11.26 -13.27 -10.34
N GLU A 137 -12.52 -12.97 -10.02
CA GLU A 137 -13.49 -12.38 -10.95
C GLU A 137 -13.33 -10.85 -11.11
N ASP A 138 -12.49 -10.21 -10.29
CA ASP A 138 -12.18 -8.78 -10.34
C ASP A 138 -10.87 -8.52 -11.07
N LYS A 139 -10.96 -8.00 -12.30
CA LYS A 139 -9.81 -7.50 -13.06
C LYS A 139 -9.29 -6.23 -12.41
N PHE A 140 -8.07 -6.29 -11.89
CA PHE A 140 -7.36 -5.13 -11.35
C PHE A 140 -6.22 -4.76 -12.29
N ASP A 141 -6.29 -3.57 -12.90
CA ASP A 141 -5.22 -3.02 -13.73
C ASP A 141 -4.36 -2.04 -12.90
N PRO A 142 -3.17 -2.46 -12.45
CA PRO A 142 -2.25 -1.57 -11.75
C PRO A 142 -1.59 -0.62 -12.76
N VAL A 143 -1.87 0.68 -12.67
CA VAL A 143 -1.07 1.69 -13.35
C VAL A 143 0.04 2.12 -12.39
N VAL A 144 1.30 2.06 -12.81
CA VAL A 144 2.42 2.47 -11.96
C VAL A 144 2.95 3.79 -12.47
N SER A 145 3.20 4.76 -11.59
CA SER A 145 3.87 6.02 -11.92
C SER A 145 5.11 6.19 -11.05
N ALA A 146 6.25 6.45 -11.67
CA ALA A 146 7.48 6.78 -10.97
C ALA A 146 7.80 8.26 -11.20
N SER A 147 8.18 8.97 -10.13
CA SER A 147 8.65 10.34 -10.22
C SER A 147 9.80 10.58 -9.24
N ASN A 148 10.80 11.33 -9.68
CA ASN A 148 11.88 11.75 -8.81
C ASN A 148 11.39 12.94 -7.96
N HIS A 149 11.27 12.73 -6.65
CA HIS A 149 10.94 13.78 -5.69
C HIS A 149 12.17 14.05 -4.84
N ARG A 150 12.55 15.33 -4.69
CA ARG A 150 13.73 15.76 -3.93
C ARG A 150 13.54 15.56 -2.44
N LEU A 151 13.69 14.31 -2.00
CA LEU A 151 14.24 13.92 -0.73
C LEU A 151 15.48 13.11 -1.11
N GLU A 152 16.65 13.75 -1.00
CA GLU A 152 18.01 13.21 -1.18
C GLU A 152 18.10 11.75 -1.70
N ASP A 153 17.95 11.57 -3.02
CA ASP A 153 18.15 10.31 -3.76
C ASP A 153 17.04 9.23 -3.69
N CYS A 154 15.79 9.59 -3.38
CA CYS A 154 14.65 8.67 -3.41
C CYS A 154 13.76 8.82 -4.67
N LEU A 155 13.36 7.70 -5.27
CA LEU A 155 12.33 7.64 -6.31
C LEU A 155 10.97 7.35 -5.67
N MET A 156 9.98 8.23 -5.88
CA MET A 156 8.60 7.96 -5.46
C MET A 156 7.91 7.11 -6.52
N VAL A 157 7.47 5.92 -6.15
CA VAL A 157 6.66 5.04 -6.97
C VAL A 157 5.23 5.05 -6.46
N LYS A 158 4.31 5.58 -7.27
CA LYS A 158 2.86 5.51 -7.10
C LYS A 158 2.33 4.28 -7.81
N ILE A 159 1.47 3.52 -7.14
CA ILE A 159 0.65 2.48 -7.77
C ILE A 159 -0.78 3.00 -7.76
N PHE A 160 -1.45 2.97 -8.90
CA PHE A 160 -2.86 3.27 -9.03
C PHE A 160 -3.61 1.94 -9.19
N GLY A 161 -4.70 1.78 -8.44
CA GLY A 161 -5.70 0.79 -8.76
C GLY A 161 -6.74 1.41 -9.68
N GLY A 162 -6.70 1.06 -10.97
CA GLY A 162 -7.79 1.35 -11.90
C GLY A 162 -8.72 0.14 -11.99
N THR A 163 -10.01 0.33 -11.74
CA THR A 163 -11.05 -0.54 -12.29
C THR A 163 -11.32 -0.09 -13.72
N VAL A 164 -11.18 -1.01 -14.68
CA VAL A 164 -11.65 -0.83 -16.07
C VAL A 164 -13.15 -1.03 -16.16
#